data_AF-A0A3P8IY26-F1
#
_entry.id   AF-A0A3P8IY26-F1
#
_cell.length_a   1.000
_cell.length_b   1.000
_cell.length_c   1.000
_cell.angle_alpha   90.00
_cell.angle_beta   90.00
_cell.angle_gamma   90.00
#
_symmetry.space_group_name_H-M   'P 1'
#
loop_
_entity.id
_entity.type
_entity.pdbx_description
1 polymer ?
#
loop_
_entity_poly.entity_id
_entity_poly.type
_entity_poly.pdbx_seq_one_letter_code
_entity_poly.pdbx_strand_id
1 'polypeptide(L)' 'MALINERFMISNDRGVKLYNDMAKNLPIIDYHCHLEAKDIYENNAFANISELWLAGDHYKWRAMRAKEGANKSLI' A
#
# COMPACT_ATOMS: atom_id res chain seq x y z
N MET A 1 24.15 0.48 0.37
CA MET A 1 23.08 -0.40 -0.17
C MET A 1 21.75 0.29 0.02
N ALA A 2 20.86 0.25 -0.96
CA ALA A 2 19.50 0.80 -0.82
C ALA A 2 18.64 -0.10 0.08
N LEU A 3 17.83 0.50 0.95
CA LEU A 3 16.93 -0.21 1.88
C LEU A 3 15.90 -1.07 1.12
N ILE A 4 15.29 -0.51 0.07
CA ILE A 4 14.42 -1.21 -0.88
C ILE A 4 15.25 -1.47 -2.15
N ASN A 5 15.32 -2.72 -2.59
CA ASN A 5 16.09 -3.17 -3.75
C ASN A 5 15.45 -4.44 -4.36
N GLU A 6 16.02 -4.99 -5.43
CA GLU A 6 15.55 -6.19 -6.15
C GLU A 6 15.48 -7.49 -5.30
N ARG A 7 15.96 -7.44 -4.06
CA ARG A 7 15.93 -8.54 -3.07
C ARG A 7 15.18 -8.14 -1.80
N PHE A 8 14.42 -7.04 -1.81
CA PHE A 8 13.67 -6.59 -0.64
C PHE A 8 12.80 -7.73 -0.09
N MET A 9 12.94 -8.04 1.20
CA MET A 9 12.28 -9.16 1.90
C MET A 9 12.69 -10.58 1.46
N ILE A 10 13.66 -10.75 0.55
CA ILE A 10 14.07 -12.07 0.03
C ILE A 10 15.58 -12.29 0.25
N SER A 11 15.92 -13.20 1.18
CA SER A 11 17.31 -13.42 1.62
C SER A 11 18.11 -14.43 0.80
N ASN A 12 17.47 -15.23 -0.07
CA ASN A 12 18.14 -16.32 -0.81
C ASN A 12 17.94 -16.24 -2.33
N ASP A 13 18.89 -16.79 -3.07
CA ASP A 13 18.93 -16.67 -4.54
C ASP A 13 17.79 -17.41 -5.24
N ARG A 14 17.32 -18.53 -4.67
CA ARG A 14 16.17 -19.27 -5.23
C ARG A 14 14.90 -18.43 -5.15
N GLY A 15 14.64 -17.77 -4.02
CA GLY A 15 13.50 -16.89 -3.82
C GLY A 15 13.55 -15.69 -4.76
N VAL A 16 14.72 -15.09 -4.95
CA VAL A 16 14.91 -13.96 -5.87
C VAL A 16 14.60 -14.40 -7.30
N LYS A 17 15.06 -15.58 -7.71
CA LYS A 17 14.77 -16.15 -9.01
C LYS A 17 13.26 -16.40 -9.20
N LEU A 18 12.60 -17.04 -8.22
CA LEU A 18 11.16 -17.31 -8.28
C LEU A 18 10.33 -16.02 -8.38
N TYR A 19 10.70 -14.98 -7.64
CA TYR A 19 10.01 -13.69 -7.71
C TYR A 19 10.24 -12.99 -9.06
N ASN A 20 11.51 -12.88 -9.48
CA ASN A 20 11.89 -12.13 -10.67
C ASN A 20 11.51 -12.80 -11.99
N ASP A 21 11.60 -14.12 -12.08
CA ASP A 21 11.33 -14.82 -13.34
C ASP A 21 9.84 -15.12 -13.50
N MET A 22 9.10 -15.26 -12.39
CA MET A 22 7.71 -15.70 -12.40
C MET A 22 6.77 -14.74 -11.67
N ALA A 23 6.89 -14.65 -10.34
CA ALA A 23 5.81 -14.11 -9.51
C ALA A 23 5.46 -12.64 -9.81
N LYS A 24 6.46 -11.79 -10.10
CA LYS A 24 6.24 -10.35 -10.34
C LYS A 24 5.43 -10.04 -11.60
N ASN A 25 5.37 -10.98 -12.55
CA ASN A 25 4.67 -10.82 -13.83
C ASN A 25 3.27 -11.43 -13.81
N LEU A 26 2.88 -12.11 -12.74
CA LEU A 26 1.55 -12.69 -12.61
C LEU A 26 0.51 -11.58 -12.36
N PRO A 27 -0.73 -11.72 -12.87
CA PRO A 27 -1.79 -10.77 -12.57
C PRO A 27 -2.15 -10.81 -11.09
N ILE A 28 -2.66 -9.68 -10.59
CA ILE A 28 -3.26 -9.61 -9.25
C ILE A 28 -4.69 -10.13 -9.35
N ILE A 29 -5.02 -11.11 -8.50
CA ILE A 29 -6.38 -11.60 -8.30
C ILE A 29 -6.81 -11.19 -6.90
N ASP A 30 -7.46 -10.04 -6.78
CA ASP A 30 -7.89 -9.45 -5.52
C ASP A 30 -9.36 -9.76 -5.22
N TYR A 31 -9.63 -11.00 -4.81
CA TYR A 31 -10.99 -11.53 -4.63
C TYR A 31 -11.75 -10.93 -3.44
N HIS A 32 -11.05 -10.21 -2.55
CA HIS A 32 -11.64 -9.57 -1.39
C HIS A 32 -10.90 -8.28 -1.07
N CYS A 33 -11.52 -7.15 -1.39
CA CYS A 33 -11.05 -5.82 -1.04
C CYS A 33 -12.20 -4.95 -0.52
N HIS A 34 -11.85 -3.77 -0.04
CA HIS A 34 -12.80 -2.76 0.44
C HIS A 34 -12.74 -1.49 -0.42
N LEU A 35 -12.42 -1.62 -1.71
CA LEU A 35 -12.45 -0.50 -2.64
C LEU A 35 -13.91 -0.04 -2.87
N GLU A 36 -14.12 1.26 -2.95
CA GLU A 36 -15.42 1.83 -3.25
C GLU A 36 -15.76 1.63 -4.74
N ALA A 37 -16.79 0.83 -5.01
CA ALA A 37 -17.20 0.52 -6.40
C ALA A 37 -17.57 1.78 -7.20
N LYS A 38 -18.07 2.82 -6.52
CA LYS A 38 -18.40 4.11 -7.13
C LYS A 38 -17.16 4.83 -7.65
N ASP A 39 -16.07 4.85 -6.87
CA ASP A 39 -14.82 5.51 -7.29
C ASP A 39 -14.22 4.81 -8.52
N ILE A 40 -14.36 3.49 -8.61
CA ILE A 40 -13.97 2.71 -9.78
C ILE A 40 -14.84 3.07 -10.99
N TYR A 41 -16.17 3.09 -10.81
CA TYR A 41 -17.13 3.38 -11.88
C TYR A 41 -17.00 4.80 -12.43
N GLU A 42 -16.83 5.79 -11.56
CA GLU A 42 -16.69 7.20 -11.93
C GLU A 42 -15.26 7.55 -12.38
N ASN A 43 -14.31 6.61 -12.24
CA ASN A 43 -12.88 6.84 -12.44
C ASN A 43 -12.41 8.08 -11.67
N ASN A 44 -12.76 8.11 -10.38
CA ASN A 44 -12.57 9.27 -9.52
C ASN A 44 -11.08 9.63 -9.40
N ALA A 45 -10.78 10.92 -9.50
CA ALA A 45 -9.42 11.45 -9.39
C ALA A 45 -9.23 12.15 -8.05
N PHE A 46 -8.11 11.88 -7.38
CA PHE A 46 -7.77 12.51 -6.12
C PHE A 46 -7.15 13.89 -6.35
N ALA A 47 -7.50 14.88 -5.53
CA ALA A 47 -6.98 16.24 -5.64
C ALA A 47 -5.50 16.33 -5.22
N ASN A 48 -5.05 15.48 -4.30
CA ASN A 48 -3.65 15.40 -3.87
C ASN A 48 -3.32 14.06 -3.19
N ILE A 49 -2.03 13.84 -2.92
CA ILE A 49 -1.56 12.59 -2.30
C ILE A 49 -2.07 12.40 -0.87
N SER A 50 -2.29 13.47 -0.10
CA SER A 50 -2.77 13.36 1.28
C SER A 50 -4.20 12.83 1.32
N GLU A 51 -5.06 13.27 0.41
CA GLU A 51 -6.41 12.73 0.25
C GLU A 51 -6.37 11.22 -0.01
N LEU A 52 -5.60 10.78 -1.01
CA LEU A 52 -5.46 9.36 -1.33
C LEU A 52 -4.85 8.54 -0.19
N TRP A 53 -3.75 9.01 0.42
CA TRP A 53 -3.01 8.24 1.40
C TRP A 53 -3.59 8.27 2.81
N LEU A 54 -4.27 9.35 3.21
CA LEU A 54 -4.85 9.47 4.55
C LEU A 54 -6.32 9.07 4.59
N ALA A 55 -7.02 8.81 3.48
CA ALA A 55 -8.42 8.36 3.51
C ALA A 55 -8.64 7.00 4.21
N GLY A 56 -7.63 6.11 4.20
CA GLY A 56 -7.67 4.77 4.82
C GLY A 56 -6.29 4.08 4.80
N ASP A 57 -6.14 2.80 5.16
CA ASP A 57 -6.98 1.88 5.95
C ASP A 57 -6.73 2.04 7.46
N HIS A 58 -6.80 3.27 7.95
CA HIS A 58 -6.67 3.64 9.37
C HIS A 58 -5.31 3.39 10.05
N TYR A 59 -4.39 2.59 9.48
CA TYR A 59 -3.08 2.29 10.11
C TYR A 59 -2.24 3.55 10.36
N LYS A 60 -2.24 4.50 9.41
CA LYS A 60 -1.54 5.78 9.55
C LYS A 60 -2.12 6.57 10.72
N TRP A 61 -3.45 6.65 10.81
CA TRP A 61 -4.16 7.31 11.91
C TRP A 61 -3.85 6.68 13.26
N ARG A 62 -3.86 5.34 13.34
CA ARG A 62 -3.49 4.61 14.54
C ARG A 62 -2.08 4.95 14.99
N ALA A 63 -1.12 4.97 14.06
CA ALA A 63 0.27 5.32 14.35
C ALA A 63 0.42 6.77 14.83
N MET A 64 -0.24 7.73 14.17
CA MET A 64 -0.21 9.14 14.57
C MET A 64 -0.75 9.35 15.99
N ARG A 65 -1.85 8.67 16.34
CA ARG A 65 -2.40 8.70 17.71
C ARG A 65 -1.46 8.08 18.73
N ALA A 66 -0.86 6.94 18.41
CA ALA A 66 -0.01 6.19 19.33
C ALA A 66 1.34 6.86 19.61
N LYS A 67 1.93 7.54 18.60
CA LYS A 67 3.27 8.12 18.70
C LYS A 67 3.26 9.57 19.18
N GLU A 68 2.34 10.38 18.68
CA GLU A 68 2.43 11.85 18.82
C GLU A 68 1.24 12.44 19.59
N GLY A 69 0.31 11.62 20.06
CA GLY A 69 -0.92 12.10 20.70
C GLY A 69 -1.75 13.00 19.77
N ALA A 70 -1.57 12.81 18.45
CA ALA A 70 -2.13 13.69 17.44
C ALA A 70 -3.63 13.88 17.65
N ASN A 71 -4.05 15.15 17.70
CA ASN A 71 -5.44 15.52 17.90
C ASN A 71 -6.29 14.91 16.78
N LYS A 72 -7.47 14.40 17.13
CA LYS A 72 -8.46 13.93 16.15
C LYS A 72 -8.77 14.98 15.07
N SER A 73 -8.60 16.28 15.33
CA SER A 73 -8.78 17.32 14.31
C SER A 73 -7.71 17.32 13.20
N LEU A 74 -6.58 16.63 13.40
CA LEU A 74 -5.47 16.52 12.44
C LEU A 74 -5.46 15.15 11.73
N ILE A 75 -6.42 14.28 12.04
CA ILE A 75 -6.53 12.89 11.57
C ILE A 75 -7.94 12.66 11.06
#